data_AF-A0A536KVL9-F1
#
_entry.id   AF-A0A536KVL9-F1
#
_cell.length_a   1.000
_cell.length_b   1.000
_cell.length_c   1.000
_cell.angle_alpha   90.00
_cell.angle_beta   90.00
_cell.angle_gamma   90.00
#
_symmetry.space_group_name_H-M   'P 1'
#
loop_
_entity.id
_entity.type
_entity.pdbx_description
1 polymer ?
#
loop_
_entity_poly.entity_id
_entity_poly.type
_entity_poly.pdbx_seq_one_letter_code
_entity_poly.pdbx_strand_id
1 'polypeptide(L)'
;ANIRHLMLEEAIHVIRELWKGGYVSHQGDYFDVHDARIFSMPKQLPPIAVAASRRESCRLAARTGAALIATQPKPELVSMYRDAGGTGPCYAQIALCWGKDEAQARKTAHQYMRFSVPAWKVMSELPNPVNFAAASTTVREEDVAESVPCGPNVNRHLEGIQKYLDAGFDRIAILQAGRDQDGFFGFWNEELKPRLGQMGLAAGRQEAAAPAAGRSSR
;
A
#
# COMPACT_ATOMS: atom_id res chain seq x y z
N ALA A 1 7.97 -2.89 -22.63
CA ALA A 1 7.29 -2.58 -21.35
C ALA A 1 6.19 -1.55 -21.62
N ASN A 2 5.13 -1.47 -20.79
CA ASN A 2 4.11 -0.42 -20.92
C ASN A 2 4.75 0.96 -20.66
N ILE A 3 4.39 2.01 -21.41
CA ILE A 3 4.94 3.36 -21.26
C ILE A 3 4.85 3.89 -19.82
N ARG A 4 3.78 3.59 -19.09
CA ARG A 4 3.64 3.98 -17.66
C ARG A 4 4.71 3.37 -16.77
N HIS A 5 5.17 2.15 -17.06
CA HIS A 5 6.25 1.53 -16.30
C HIS A 5 7.61 2.15 -16.62
N LEU A 6 7.84 2.53 -17.88
CA LEU A 6 9.09 3.19 -18.29
C LEU A 6 9.19 4.58 -17.67
N MET A 7 8.10 5.36 -17.70
CA MET A 7 8.00 6.63 -16.98
C MET A 7 8.24 6.45 -15.47
N LEU A 8 7.62 5.45 -14.83
CA LEU A 8 7.83 5.22 -13.40
C LEU A 8 9.28 4.84 -13.07
N GLU A 9 9.93 4.02 -13.89
CA GLU A 9 11.33 3.64 -13.75
C GLU A 9 12.24 4.88 -13.82
N GLU A 10 12.03 5.75 -14.80
CA GLU A 10 12.78 6.99 -14.94
C GLU A 10 12.51 7.98 -13.79
N ALA A 11 11.25 8.13 -13.37
CA ALA A 11 10.91 9.00 -12.24
C ALA A 11 11.62 8.56 -10.94
N ILE A 12 11.65 7.25 -10.66
CA ILE A 12 12.36 6.71 -9.50
C ILE A 12 13.86 6.97 -9.61
N HIS A 13 14.43 6.85 -10.82
CA HIS A 13 15.83 7.18 -11.07
C HIS A 13 16.13 8.65 -10.74
N VAL A 14 15.34 9.59 -11.28
CA VAL A 14 15.47 11.03 -11.03
C VAL A 14 15.37 11.36 -9.53
N ILE A 15 14.39 10.78 -8.83
CA ILE A 15 14.24 10.98 -7.37
C ILE A 15 15.52 10.54 -6.64
N ARG A 16 16.08 9.39 -7.01
CA ARG A 16 17.31 8.85 -6.39
C ARG A 16 18.54 9.71 -6.69
N GLU A 17 18.66 10.26 -7.90
CA GLU A 17 19.74 11.21 -8.22
C GLU A 17 19.63 12.47 -7.36
N LEU A 18 18.43 13.06 -7.25
CA LEU A 18 18.20 14.21 -6.38
C LEU A 18 18.52 13.92 -4.91
N TRP A 19 18.26 12.69 -4.45
CA TRP A 19 18.58 12.25 -3.09
C TRP A 19 20.06 12.02 -2.80
N LYS A 20 20.94 12.04 -3.81
CA LYS A 20 22.40 12.07 -3.59
C LYS A 20 22.88 13.47 -3.17
N GLY A 21 22.04 14.49 -3.35
CA GLY A 21 22.34 15.88 -3.04
C GLY A 21 23.11 16.58 -4.17
N GLY A 22 23.44 17.86 -3.94
CA GLY A 22 24.03 18.70 -4.98
C GLY A 22 23.01 19.16 -6.03
N TYR A 23 23.52 19.72 -7.12
CA TYR A 23 22.72 20.08 -8.29
C TYR A 23 22.72 18.91 -9.27
N VAL A 24 21.54 18.54 -9.74
CA VAL A 24 21.30 17.43 -10.66
C VAL A 24 20.66 17.99 -11.93
N SER A 25 21.23 17.62 -13.06
CA SER A 25 20.60 17.75 -14.36
C SER A 25 20.41 16.36 -14.95
N HIS A 26 19.23 16.08 -15.47
CA HIS A 26 18.85 14.81 -16.10
C HIS A 26 18.07 15.14 -17.36
N GLN A 27 18.41 14.50 -18.47
CA GLN A 27 17.68 14.61 -19.72
C GLN A 27 17.32 13.18 -20.13
N GLY A 28 16.06 12.81 -19.95
CA GLY A 28 15.58 11.46 -20.18
C GLY A 28 14.55 11.37 -21.29
N ASP A 29 13.98 10.18 -21.44
CA ASP A 29 12.96 9.93 -22.46
C ASP A 29 11.61 10.55 -22.06
N TYR A 30 11.38 10.75 -20.75
CA TYR A 30 10.11 11.21 -20.21
C TYR A 30 10.21 12.43 -19.28
N PHE A 31 11.33 12.62 -18.59
CA PHE A 31 11.52 13.72 -17.65
C PHE A 31 12.82 14.46 -17.94
N ASP A 32 12.72 15.78 -17.96
CA ASP A 32 13.86 16.68 -17.98
C ASP A 32 13.94 17.41 -16.63
N VAL A 33 15.16 17.44 -16.07
CA VAL A 33 15.49 18.14 -14.84
C VAL A 33 16.71 19.00 -15.14
N HIS A 34 16.61 20.29 -14.83
CA HIS A 34 17.69 21.25 -15.08
C HIS A 34 18.12 21.89 -13.77
N ASP A 35 19.38 21.68 -13.41
CA ASP A 35 20.05 22.34 -12.26
C ASP A 35 19.20 22.31 -10.97
N ALA A 36 18.61 21.14 -10.68
CA ALA A 36 17.69 20.99 -9.56
C ALA A 36 18.40 20.45 -8.32
N ARG A 37 17.96 20.92 -7.14
CA ARG A 37 18.49 20.49 -5.85
C ARG A 37 17.40 20.43 -4.78
N ILE A 38 17.48 19.39 -3.93
CA ILE A 38 16.72 19.33 -2.68
C ILE A 38 17.54 19.99 -1.57
N PHE A 39 17.14 21.19 -1.14
CA PHE A 39 17.80 21.92 -0.05
C PHE A 39 17.51 21.32 1.33
N SER A 40 16.28 20.86 1.55
CA SER A 40 15.79 20.33 2.83
C SER A 40 15.77 18.80 2.83
N MET A 41 16.93 18.17 2.62
CA MET A 41 17.01 16.71 2.57
C MET A 41 16.99 16.10 3.98
N PRO A 42 16.13 15.10 4.25
CA PRO A 42 16.13 14.42 5.54
C PRO A 42 17.40 13.57 5.71
N LYS A 43 17.84 13.39 6.96
CA LYS A 43 19.01 12.53 7.27
C LYS A 43 18.80 11.08 6.88
N GLN A 44 17.56 10.61 6.99
CA GLN A 44 17.15 9.28 6.57
C GLN A 44 16.15 9.43 5.43
N LEU A 45 16.49 8.88 4.27
CA LEU A 45 15.63 8.92 3.09
C LEU A 45 14.49 7.89 3.25
N PRO A 46 13.26 8.24 2.86
CA PRO A 46 12.16 7.29 2.91
C PRO A 46 12.36 6.19 1.87
N PRO A 47 11.97 4.93 2.18
CA PRO A 47 12.01 3.87 1.18
C PRO A 47 10.98 4.12 0.08
N ILE A 48 11.33 3.80 -1.16
CA ILE A 48 10.39 3.82 -2.30
C ILE A 48 9.76 2.43 -2.41
N ALA A 49 8.53 2.27 -1.95
CA ALA A 49 7.73 1.06 -2.21
C ALA A 49 7.03 1.20 -3.57
N VAL A 50 7.10 0.15 -4.40
CA VAL A 50 6.52 0.16 -5.75
C VAL A 50 5.28 -0.73 -5.78
N ALA A 51 4.17 -0.15 -6.24
CA ALA A 51 2.92 -0.86 -6.39
C ALA A 51 2.99 -1.89 -7.53
N ALA A 52 2.56 -3.12 -7.26
CA ALA A 52 2.54 -4.16 -8.27
C ALA A 52 1.28 -5.02 -8.21
N SER A 53 0.87 -5.49 -9.38
CA SER A 53 -0.33 -6.31 -9.57
C SER A 53 -0.11 -7.48 -10.53
N ARG A 54 1.00 -7.51 -11.27
CA ARG A 54 1.41 -8.57 -12.20
C ARG A 54 2.93 -8.69 -12.27
N ARG A 55 3.39 -9.74 -12.96
CA ARG A 55 4.81 -10.09 -13.18
C ARG A 55 5.69 -8.91 -13.58
N GLU A 56 5.26 -8.11 -14.54
CA GLU A 56 6.06 -6.99 -15.05
C GLU A 56 6.26 -5.91 -13.97
N SER A 57 5.22 -5.58 -13.23
CA SER A 57 5.29 -4.62 -12.12
C SER A 57 6.06 -5.18 -10.92
N CYS A 58 5.96 -6.47 -10.62
CA CYS A 58 6.77 -7.09 -9.55
C CYS A 58 8.27 -7.06 -9.90
N ARG A 59 8.61 -7.33 -11.16
CA ARG A 59 10.00 -7.19 -11.65
C ARG A 59 10.49 -5.75 -11.60
N LEU A 60 9.64 -4.79 -11.94
CA LEU A 60 9.97 -3.37 -11.79
C LEU A 60 10.23 -3.04 -10.31
N ALA A 61 9.33 -3.42 -9.42
CA ALA A 61 9.46 -3.22 -7.98
C ALA A 61 10.75 -3.84 -7.42
N ALA A 62 11.14 -5.03 -7.87
CA ALA A 62 12.38 -5.68 -7.45
C ALA A 62 13.64 -4.94 -7.90
N ARG A 63 13.63 -4.36 -9.11
CA ARG A 63 14.79 -3.63 -9.65
C ARG A 63 14.90 -2.20 -9.12
N THR A 64 13.79 -1.49 -9.03
CA THR A 64 13.77 -0.03 -8.78
C THR A 64 13.23 0.34 -7.41
N GLY A 65 12.44 -0.52 -6.78
CA GLY A 65 11.88 -0.29 -5.45
C GLY A 65 12.78 -0.79 -4.32
N ALA A 66 12.53 -0.25 -3.13
CA ALA A 66 13.02 -0.79 -1.86
C ALA A 66 12.01 -1.76 -1.22
N ALA A 67 10.78 -1.84 -1.75
CA ALA A 67 9.72 -2.68 -1.25
C ALA A 67 8.63 -2.92 -2.30
N LEU A 68 7.81 -3.95 -2.08
CA LEU A 68 6.60 -4.24 -2.84
C LEU A 68 5.38 -3.69 -2.10
N ILE A 69 4.39 -3.13 -2.81
CA ILE A 69 3.05 -2.88 -2.25
C ILE A 69 1.94 -3.45 -3.15
N ALA A 70 0.95 -4.12 -2.54
CA ALA A 70 -0.21 -4.66 -3.23
C ALA A 70 -1.52 -4.41 -2.46
N THR A 71 -2.66 -4.62 -3.11
CA THR A 71 -4.00 -4.50 -2.49
C THR A 71 -4.78 -5.81 -2.50
N GLN A 72 -4.19 -6.90 -2.99
CA GLN A 72 -4.81 -8.22 -3.08
C GLN A 72 -3.96 -9.26 -2.34
N PRO A 73 -4.56 -10.22 -1.62
CA PRO A 73 -3.85 -11.28 -0.90
C PRO A 73 -3.41 -12.41 -1.85
N LYS A 74 -2.54 -12.08 -2.82
CA LYS A 74 -2.07 -13.03 -3.84
C LYS A 74 -0.62 -13.45 -3.60
N PRO A 75 -0.34 -14.72 -3.24
CA PRO A 75 1.03 -15.19 -2.98
C PRO A 75 1.92 -15.13 -4.22
N GLU A 76 1.34 -15.25 -5.42
CA GLU A 76 2.05 -15.07 -6.68
C GLU A 76 2.70 -13.67 -6.83
N LEU A 77 2.17 -12.61 -6.19
CA LEU A 77 2.80 -11.29 -6.24
C LEU A 77 4.10 -11.24 -5.44
N VAL A 78 4.10 -11.86 -4.26
CA VAL A 78 5.28 -11.96 -3.39
C VAL A 78 6.34 -12.83 -4.04
N SER A 79 5.98 -14.03 -4.52
CA SER A 79 6.93 -14.91 -5.21
C SER A 79 7.54 -14.24 -6.45
N MET A 80 6.74 -13.62 -7.32
CA MET A 80 7.27 -12.89 -8.49
C MET A 80 8.23 -11.75 -8.13
N TYR A 81 8.01 -11.08 -6.99
CA TYR A 81 8.93 -10.05 -6.48
C TYR A 81 10.24 -10.67 -5.96
N ARG A 82 10.15 -11.74 -5.17
CA ARG A 82 11.33 -12.46 -4.65
C ARG A 82 12.16 -13.09 -5.77
N ASP A 83 11.52 -13.78 -6.72
CA ASP A 83 12.17 -14.41 -7.88
C ASP A 83 12.88 -13.39 -8.79
N ALA A 84 12.41 -12.15 -8.79
CA ALA A 84 13.03 -11.05 -9.53
C ALA A 84 14.18 -10.37 -8.76
N GLY A 85 14.56 -10.88 -7.58
CA GLY A 85 15.64 -10.37 -6.75
C GLY A 85 15.20 -9.37 -5.66
N GLY A 86 13.90 -9.20 -5.45
CA GLY A 86 13.37 -8.28 -4.43
C GLY A 86 13.64 -8.77 -3.00
N THR A 87 14.38 -7.99 -2.22
CA THR A 87 14.75 -8.34 -0.83
C THR A 87 14.00 -7.53 0.23
N GLY A 88 13.30 -6.47 -0.17
CA GLY A 88 12.60 -5.56 0.74
C GLY A 88 11.32 -6.12 1.37
N PRO A 89 10.67 -5.33 2.25
CA PRO A 89 9.37 -5.66 2.82
C PRO A 89 8.29 -5.82 1.75
N CYS A 90 7.28 -6.64 2.04
CA CYS A 90 6.09 -6.83 1.22
C CYS A 90 4.88 -6.21 1.92
N TYR A 91 4.55 -5.00 1.51
CA TYR A 91 3.38 -4.27 2.00
C TYR A 91 2.10 -4.76 1.33
N ALA A 92 1.02 -4.80 2.10
CA ALA A 92 -0.32 -4.88 1.56
C ALA A 92 -1.24 -3.87 2.21
N GLN A 93 -2.23 -3.39 1.47
CA GLN A 93 -3.35 -2.63 2.02
C GLN A 93 -4.61 -3.47 1.99
N ILE A 94 -5.29 -3.55 3.14
CA ILE A 94 -6.60 -4.15 3.29
C ILE A 94 -7.60 -3.07 3.72
N ALA A 95 -8.76 -3.04 3.06
CA ALA A 95 -9.89 -2.26 3.53
C ALA A 95 -10.75 -3.09 4.49
N LEU A 96 -11.11 -2.50 5.62
CA LEU A 96 -12.07 -3.01 6.59
C LEU A 96 -13.24 -2.03 6.69
N CYS A 97 -14.38 -2.49 7.19
CA CYS A 97 -15.47 -1.61 7.56
C CYS A 97 -16.01 -1.99 8.94
N TRP A 98 -15.38 -1.47 9.98
CA TRP A 98 -15.89 -1.61 11.34
C TRP A 98 -17.11 -0.72 11.57
N GLY A 99 -18.03 -1.23 12.37
CA GLY A 99 -19.19 -0.52 12.90
C GLY A 99 -19.92 -1.41 13.90
N LYS A 100 -20.69 -0.83 14.82
CA LYS A 100 -21.39 -1.57 15.87
C LYS A 100 -22.47 -2.53 15.34
N ASP A 101 -23.01 -2.24 14.16
CA ASP A 101 -24.00 -3.06 13.47
C ASP A 101 -23.43 -3.56 12.13
N GLU A 102 -23.48 -4.87 11.90
CA GLU A 102 -22.89 -5.48 10.71
C GLU A 102 -23.64 -5.07 9.43
N ALA A 103 -24.97 -5.02 9.46
CA ALA A 103 -25.77 -4.68 8.29
C ALA A 103 -25.49 -3.23 7.85
N GLN A 104 -25.38 -2.31 8.80
CA GLN A 104 -25.01 -0.93 8.56
C GLN A 104 -23.57 -0.81 8.07
N ALA A 105 -22.64 -1.58 8.63
CA ALA A 105 -21.25 -1.61 8.16
C ALA A 105 -21.16 -2.11 6.71
N ARG A 106 -21.93 -3.13 6.32
CA ARG A 106 -21.99 -3.60 4.92
C ARG A 106 -22.52 -2.54 3.96
N LYS A 107 -23.60 -1.83 4.34
CA LYS A 107 -24.11 -0.68 3.58
C LYS A 107 -23.05 0.41 3.41
N THR A 108 -22.34 0.73 4.48
CA THR A 108 -21.26 1.72 4.47
C THR A 108 -20.09 1.25 3.58
N ALA A 109 -19.65 0.01 3.71
CA ALA A 109 -18.62 -0.57 2.84
C ALA A 109 -19.05 -0.52 1.37
N HIS A 110 -20.29 -0.89 1.05
CA HIS A 110 -20.83 -0.80 -0.29
C HIS A 110 -20.80 0.63 -0.83
N GLN A 111 -21.27 1.59 -0.04
CA GLN A 111 -21.29 3.00 -0.43
C GLN A 111 -19.90 3.53 -0.80
N TYR A 112 -18.88 3.18 -0.01
CA TYR A 112 -17.53 3.74 -0.17
C TYR A 112 -16.59 2.88 -1.01
N MET A 113 -16.81 1.57 -1.10
CA MET A 113 -15.83 0.63 -1.67
C MET A 113 -16.34 -0.15 -2.89
N ARG A 114 -17.60 -0.01 -3.31
CA ARG A 114 -18.12 -0.75 -4.50
C ARG A 114 -17.32 -0.51 -5.78
N PHE A 115 -16.64 0.63 -5.88
CA PHE A 115 -15.78 0.97 -7.02
C PHE A 115 -14.56 0.03 -7.15
N SER A 116 -14.20 -0.68 -6.08
CA SER A 116 -13.04 -1.58 -6.05
C SER A 116 -13.30 -2.96 -6.67
N VAL A 117 -14.58 -3.37 -6.74
CA VAL A 117 -15.01 -4.69 -7.20
C VAL A 117 -14.70 -4.97 -8.67
N PRO A 118 -14.85 -4.01 -9.62
CA PRO A 118 -14.48 -4.21 -11.04
C PRO A 118 -12.99 -4.49 -11.31
N ALA A 119 -12.16 -4.58 -10.25
CA ALA A 119 -10.74 -4.87 -10.27
C ALA A 119 -9.87 -3.81 -10.96
N TRP A 120 -8.56 -3.90 -10.72
CA TRP A 120 -7.61 -2.84 -11.07
C TRP A 120 -7.58 -2.49 -12.55
N LYS A 121 -7.81 -3.47 -13.44
CA LYS A 121 -7.74 -3.28 -14.90
C LYS A 121 -8.84 -2.35 -15.40
N VAL A 122 -10.01 -2.36 -14.74
CA VAL A 122 -11.08 -1.41 -15.05
C VAL A 122 -10.74 -0.08 -14.38
N MET A 123 -10.44 -0.10 -13.08
CA MET A 123 -10.17 1.12 -12.30
C MET A 123 -9.06 1.99 -12.90
N SER A 124 -8.02 1.41 -13.51
CA SER A 124 -6.90 2.17 -14.09
C SER A 124 -7.25 2.94 -15.36
N GLU A 125 -8.38 2.65 -15.98
CA GLU A 125 -8.82 3.25 -17.24
C GLU A 125 -10.00 4.22 -17.04
N LEU A 126 -10.58 4.31 -15.84
CA LEU A 126 -11.70 5.21 -15.56
C LEU A 126 -11.18 6.62 -15.23
N PRO A 127 -11.48 7.64 -16.06
CA PRO A 127 -10.84 8.95 -15.94
C PRO A 127 -11.41 9.84 -14.83
N ASN A 128 -12.59 9.55 -14.29
CA ASN A 128 -13.26 10.43 -13.32
C ASN A 128 -14.25 9.67 -12.41
N PRO A 129 -14.67 10.27 -11.27
CA PRO A 129 -15.57 9.62 -10.31
C PRO A 129 -16.92 9.16 -10.87
N VAL A 130 -17.50 9.88 -11.85
CA VAL A 130 -18.79 9.49 -12.43
C VAL A 130 -18.70 8.16 -13.17
N ASN A 131 -17.55 7.88 -13.80
CA ASN A 131 -17.29 6.61 -14.47
C ASN A 131 -17.10 5.45 -13.48
N PHE A 132 -16.49 5.68 -12.31
CA PHE A 132 -16.45 4.69 -11.22
C PHE A 132 -17.86 4.39 -10.68
N ALA A 133 -18.69 5.43 -10.51
CA ALA A 133 -20.07 5.25 -10.09
C ALA A 133 -20.87 4.41 -11.10
N ALA A 134 -20.73 4.71 -12.40
CA ALA A 134 -21.39 3.97 -13.47
C ALA A 134 -20.92 2.51 -13.56
N ALA A 135 -19.61 2.27 -13.48
CA ALA A 135 -19.00 0.94 -13.58
C ALA A 135 -19.29 0.02 -12.38
N SER A 136 -19.78 0.58 -11.27
CA SER A 136 -20.11 -0.17 -10.04
C SER A 136 -21.61 -0.20 -9.71
N THR A 137 -22.48 0.21 -10.64
CA THR A 137 -23.94 0.25 -10.43
C THR A 137 -24.56 -1.11 -10.10
N THR A 138 -24.02 -2.19 -10.65
CA THR A 138 -24.52 -3.57 -10.46
C THR A 138 -23.89 -4.27 -9.25
N VAL A 139 -22.91 -3.65 -8.59
CA VAL A 139 -22.23 -4.21 -7.43
C VAL A 139 -23.21 -4.19 -6.26
N ARG A 140 -23.34 -5.32 -5.56
CA ARG A 140 -24.21 -5.50 -4.39
C ARG A 140 -23.38 -5.44 -3.11
N GLU A 141 -24.05 -5.32 -1.97
CA GLU A 141 -23.38 -5.26 -0.66
C GLU A 141 -22.57 -6.54 -0.38
N GLU A 142 -23.06 -7.70 -0.80
CA GLU A 142 -22.39 -8.99 -0.69
C GLU A 142 -21.08 -9.05 -1.49
N ASP A 143 -21.08 -8.51 -2.71
CA ASP A 143 -19.89 -8.52 -3.58
C ASP A 143 -18.73 -7.71 -2.93
N VAL A 144 -19.07 -6.64 -2.21
CA VAL A 144 -18.08 -5.86 -1.44
C VAL A 144 -17.66 -6.61 -0.16
N ALA A 145 -18.62 -7.20 0.55
CA ALA A 145 -18.38 -7.91 1.82
C ALA A 145 -17.53 -9.19 1.65
N GLU A 146 -17.38 -9.72 0.44
CA GLU A 146 -16.42 -10.79 0.12
C GLU A 146 -14.96 -10.37 0.31
N SER A 147 -14.66 -9.09 0.08
CA SER A 147 -13.29 -8.54 0.11
C SER A 147 -13.05 -7.56 1.26
N VAL A 148 -14.11 -6.92 1.77
CA VAL A 148 -14.05 -5.96 2.89
C VAL A 148 -14.76 -6.55 4.11
N PRO A 149 -14.01 -7.06 5.11
CA PRO A 149 -14.59 -7.49 6.39
C PRO A 149 -15.43 -6.38 7.02
N CYS A 150 -16.68 -6.69 7.38
CA CYS A 150 -17.66 -5.72 7.89
C CYS A 150 -18.16 -6.09 9.30
N GLY A 151 -18.47 -5.08 10.10
CA GLY A 151 -19.16 -5.22 11.38
C GLY A 151 -18.25 -5.20 12.62
N PRO A 152 -18.81 -5.51 13.81
CA PRO A 152 -18.08 -5.38 15.07
C PRO A 152 -17.21 -6.59 15.41
N ASN A 153 -17.42 -7.72 14.74
CA ASN A 153 -16.73 -8.98 15.06
C ASN A 153 -15.25 -8.91 14.66
N VAL A 154 -14.37 -8.87 15.66
CA VAL A 154 -12.92 -8.86 15.48
C VAL A 154 -12.37 -10.06 14.70
N ASN A 155 -12.95 -11.25 14.86
CA ASN A 155 -12.46 -12.45 14.18
C ASN A 155 -12.61 -12.32 12.66
N ARG A 156 -13.67 -11.65 12.18
CA ARG A 156 -13.86 -11.38 10.75
C ARG A 156 -12.74 -10.50 10.17
N HIS A 157 -12.32 -9.51 10.94
CA HIS A 157 -11.21 -8.62 10.55
C HIS A 157 -9.87 -9.36 10.58
N LEU A 158 -9.65 -10.18 11.61
CA LEU A 158 -8.45 -11.03 11.73
C LEU A 158 -8.35 -12.04 10.59
N GLU A 159 -9.44 -12.72 10.23
CA GLU A 159 -9.50 -13.63 9.08
C GLU A 159 -9.16 -12.92 7.76
N GLY A 160 -9.67 -11.68 7.58
CA GLY A 160 -9.33 -10.86 6.43
C GLY A 160 -7.84 -10.53 6.35
N ILE A 161 -7.25 -10.10 7.47
CA ILE A 161 -5.81 -9.80 7.58
C ILE A 161 -4.97 -11.06 7.38
N GLN A 162 -5.38 -12.20 7.94
CA GLN A 162 -4.66 -13.47 7.87
C GLN A 162 -4.45 -13.91 6.43
N LYS A 163 -5.42 -13.70 5.53
CA LYS A 163 -5.26 -14.00 4.09
C LYS A 163 -4.05 -13.30 3.46
N TYR A 164 -3.75 -12.07 3.87
CA TYR A 164 -2.58 -11.34 3.35
C TYR A 164 -1.27 -11.86 3.96
N LEU A 165 -1.30 -12.26 5.23
CA LEU A 165 -0.13 -12.83 5.89
C LEU A 165 0.21 -14.21 5.33
N ASP A 166 -0.80 -15.04 5.10
CA ASP A 166 -0.66 -16.35 4.45
C ASP A 166 -0.15 -16.20 3.01
N ALA A 167 -0.49 -15.10 2.33
CA ALA A 167 0.04 -14.75 1.02
C ALA A 167 1.50 -14.25 1.06
N GLY A 168 2.12 -14.10 2.25
CA GLY A 168 3.51 -13.72 2.42
C GLY A 168 3.77 -12.21 2.54
N PHE A 169 2.72 -11.39 2.74
CA PHE A 169 2.90 -9.97 3.06
C PHE A 169 3.26 -9.79 4.55
N ASP A 170 4.16 -8.86 4.85
CA ASP A 170 4.77 -8.67 6.18
C ASP A 170 4.51 -7.28 6.79
N ARG A 171 3.88 -6.39 6.02
CA ARG A 171 3.48 -5.04 6.45
C ARG A 171 2.06 -4.74 5.97
N ILE A 172 1.08 -4.87 6.86
CA ILE A 172 -0.33 -4.67 6.52
C ILE A 172 -0.76 -3.25 6.92
N ALA A 173 -1.11 -2.44 5.93
CA ALA A 173 -1.78 -1.16 6.10
C ALA A 173 -3.30 -1.38 6.12
N ILE A 174 -3.97 -0.85 7.14
CA ILE A 174 -5.41 -1.02 7.31
C ILE A 174 -6.12 0.28 6.97
N LEU A 175 -7.15 0.18 6.14
CA LEU A 175 -8.02 1.28 5.74
C LEU A 175 -9.41 1.03 6.31
N GLN A 176 -9.88 1.88 7.21
CA GLN A 176 -11.27 1.88 7.66
C GLN A 176 -12.13 2.64 6.64
N ALA A 177 -13.05 1.93 5.97
CA ALA A 177 -13.91 2.49 4.93
C ALA A 177 -15.00 3.41 5.48
N GLY A 178 -15.48 3.14 6.70
CA GLY A 178 -16.50 3.95 7.35
C GLY A 178 -15.99 5.30 7.83
N ARG A 179 -16.91 6.25 8.04
CA ARG A 179 -16.56 7.61 8.52
C ARG A 179 -16.22 7.67 10.01
N ASP A 180 -16.64 6.67 10.79
CA ASP A 180 -16.34 6.59 12.23
C ASP A 180 -14.91 6.07 12.44
N GLN A 181 -13.94 6.96 12.25
CA GLN A 181 -12.52 6.68 12.42
C GLN A 181 -12.14 6.56 13.91
N ASP A 182 -12.71 7.42 14.77
CA ASP A 182 -12.44 7.37 16.21
C ASP A 182 -12.94 6.07 16.84
N GLY A 183 -14.15 5.63 16.47
CA GLY A 183 -14.68 4.34 16.91
C GLY A 183 -13.83 3.17 16.40
N PHE A 184 -13.35 3.24 15.15
CA PHE A 184 -12.42 2.24 14.63
C PHE A 184 -11.09 2.23 15.40
N PHE A 185 -10.54 3.39 15.79
CA PHE A 185 -9.33 3.45 16.60
C PHE A 185 -9.55 2.92 18.03
N GLY A 186 -10.75 3.12 18.61
CA GLY A 186 -11.15 2.46 19.85
C GLY A 186 -11.10 0.93 19.70
N PHE A 187 -11.80 0.40 18.70
CA PHE A 187 -11.77 -1.02 18.34
C PHE A 187 -10.35 -1.53 18.03
N TRP A 188 -9.53 -0.75 17.33
CA TRP A 188 -8.15 -1.10 17.05
C TRP A 188 -7.36 -1.33 18.34
N ASN A 189 -7.44 -0.39 19.28
CA ASN A 189 -6.64 -0.42 20.51
C ASN A 189 -7.15 -1.47 21.50
N GLU A 190 -8.46 -1.59 21.65
CA GLU A 190 -9.08 -2.47 22.64
C GLU A 190 -9.16 -3.93 22.15
N GLU A 191 -9.31 -4.11 20.84
CA GLU A 191 -9.67 -5.41 20.28
C GLU A 191 -8.67 -5.94 19.24
N LEU A 192 -8.47 -5.23 18.14
CA LEU A 192 -7.76 -5.80 17.00
C LEU A 192 -6.24 -5.94 17.26
N LYS A 193 -5.61 -4.87 17.76
CA LYS A 193 -4.16 -4.82 18.02
C LYS A 193 -3.69 -5.84 19.07
N PRO A 194 -4.37 -6.04 20.23
CA PRO A 194 -3.97 -7.07 21.19
C PRO A 194 -3.94 -8.48 20.60
N ARG A 195 -4.94 -8.83 19.78
CA ARG A 195 -5.05 -10.15 19.15
C ARG A 195 -4.00 -10.35 18.06
N LEU A 196 -3.70 -9.33 17.25
CA LEU A 196 -2.58 -9.35 16.31
C LEU A 196 -1.24 -9.57 17.04
N GLY A 197 -1.05 -8.94 18.21
CA GLY A 197 0.13 -9.15 19.06
C GLY A 197 0.27 -10.60 19.55
N GLN A 198 -0.84 -11.24 19.95
CA GLN A 198 -0.85 -12.65 20.36
C GLN A 198 -0.52 -13.61 19.21
N MET A 199 -0.85 -13.23 17.97
CA MET A 199 -0.49 -13.96 16.75
C MET A 199 0.96 -13.73 16.32
N GLY A 200 1.78 -13.00 17.10
CA GLY A 200 3.17 -12.69 16.78
C GLY A 200 3.34 -11.54 15.78
N LEU A 201 2.25 -10.86 15.41
CA LEU A 201 2.21 -9.77 14.44
C LEU A 201 2.16 -8.45 15.20
N ALA A 202 3.26 -8.09 15.85
CA ALA A 202 3.34 -6.79 16.52
C ALA A 202 3.26 -5.67 15.47
N ALA A 203 2.39 -4.68 15.71
CA ALA A 203 2.43 -3.40 14.99
C ALA A 203 3.87 -2.86 15.04
N GLY A 204 4.41 -2.51 13.87
CA GLY A 204 5.85 -2.44 13.58
C GLY A 204 6.73 -1.93 14.72
N ARG A 205 7.83 -2.65 14.97
CA ARG A 205 8.98 -2.08 15.69
C ARG A 205 9.33 -0.77 14.99
N GLN A 206 9.36 0.34 15.73
CA GLN A 206 10.08 1.53 15.28
C GLN A 206 11.48 1.08 14.87
N GLU A 207 11.86 1.34 13.61
CA GLU A 207 13.25 1.18 13.22
C GLU A 207 14.10 2.02 14.17
N ALA A 208 15.02 1.35 14.87
CA ALA A 208 15.95 2.00 15.76
C ALA A 208 16.71 3.06 14.94
N ALA A 209 16.59 4.33 15.35
CA ALA A 209 17.44 5.39 14.83
C ALA A 209 18.90 4.93 14.98
N ALA A 210 19.62 4.86 13.85
CA ALA A 210 21.05 4.57 13.85
C ALA A 210 21.75 5.60 14.76
N PRO A 211 22.75 5.18 15.57
CA PRO A 211 23.42 6.09 16.48
C PRO A 211 24.07 7.21 15.68
N ALA A 212 23.80 8.45 16.09
CA ALA A 212 24.39 9.63 15.49
C ALA A 212 25.92 9.47 15.48
N ALA A 213 26.51 9.41 14.28
CA ALA A 213 27.96 9.47 14.12
C ALA A 213 28.47 10.75 14.81
N GLY A 214 29.34 10.56 15.79
CA GLY A 214 29.92 11.63 16.59
C GLY A 214 30.57 12.68 15.69
N ARG A 215 30.26 13.96 15.96
CA ARG A 215 31.00 15.08 15.41
C ARG A 215 32.44 14.98 15.89
N SER A 216 33.37 14.66 14.98
CA SER A 216 34.78 14.95 15.19
C SER A 216 35.00 16.42 14.89
N SER A 217 35.42 17.15 15.92
CA SER A 217 35.98 18.49 15.80
C SER A 217 37.31 18.44 15.04
N ARG A 218 37.44 19.25 14.00
CA ARG A 218 38.63 20.04 13.62
C ARG A 218 38.26 21.00 12.50
#